data_AF-A0A4Y7PTB8-F1
#
_entry.id   AF-A0A4Y7PTB8-F1
#
_cell.length_a   1.000
_cell.length_b   1.000
_cell.length_c   1.000
_cell.angle_alpha   90.00
_cell.angle_beta   90.00
_cell.angle_gamma   90.00
#
_symmetry.space_group_name_H-M   'P 1'
#
loop_
_entity.id
_entity.type
_entity.pdbx_description
1 polymer ?
#
loop_
_entity_poly.entity_id
_entity_poly.type
_entity_poly.pdbx_seq_one_letter_code
_entity_poly.pdbx_strand_id
1 'polypeptide(L)'
;MDPSLDFTISRRIIFNTEVFPTTPATIKYDPENPESPLPRNYETSEIDVPTLIDARPLEIGQDKWAQIYACQMEDPRLEGQADVVLKLYQEQYFPPRYDEEDYSIPNYESELQSRNGATGEMTEELLAWTETWAYARLQSLQGTCIPIFYGTYEFILPDGEVSLGIILSFVRGVDLQAYCHLVSREEKMNNWHNVARDICVAIDKIHKLGVMHGDTRSDNIMISTPSTDDPTTSEPCHPVVTIIDFALSRSLPYRPPHHSPSANEDIFAVSEMILEVCCRTGRVDTHTRIVRRCEFYEEVKRRFPEDAWLQSPEWRDCIDCGGVVPVA
;
A
#
# COMPACT_ATOMS: atom_id res chain seq x y z
N MET A 1 -3.58 -32.34 6.83
CA MET A 1 -4.40 -31.18 7.22
C MET A 1 -3.49 -30.34 8.07
N ASP A 2 -3.14 -29.17 7.59
CA ASP A 2 -2.43 -28.18 8.40
C ASP A 2 -3.39 -27.77 9.53
N PRO A 3 -2.97 -27.75 10.81
CA PRO A 3 -3.84 -27.23 11.86
C PRO A 3 -4.23 -25.79 11.52
N SER A 4 -5.53 -25.50 11.58
CA SER A 4 -6.06 -24.13 11.61
C SER A 4 -5.24 -23.32 12.60
N LEU A 5 -4.70 -22.18 12.16
CA LEU A 5 -4.06 -21.23 13.07
C LEU A 5 -5.17 -20.45 13.77
N ASP A 6 -5.38 -20.76 15.05
CA ASP A 6 -6.43 -20.14 15.84
C ASP A 6 -5.91 -18.83 16.46
N PHE A 7 -6.17 -17.71 15.79
CA PHE A 7 -5.90 -16.37 16.33
C PHE A 7 -7.05 -15.91 17.22
N THR A 8 -6.75 -15.46 18.43
CA THR A 8 -7.76 -14.87 19.32
C THR A 8 -7.61 -13.36 19.35
N ILE A 9 -8.70 -12.64 19.07
CA ILE A 9 -8.72 -11.18 19.23
C ILE A 9 -8.97 -10.86 20.70
N SER A 10 -7.97 -10.27 21.36
CA SER A 10 -8.03 -9.87 22.77
C SER A 10 -8.87 -8.61 22.94
N ARG A 11 -8.56 -7.57 22.16
CA ARG A 11 -9.25 -6.27 22.21
C ARG A 11 -9.05 -5.49 20.92
N ARG A 12 -9.98 -4.56 20.66
CA ARG A 12 -9.84 -3.51 19.66
C ARG A 12 -8.92 -2.41 20.16
N ILE A 13 -8.08 -1.89 19.27
CA ILE A 13 -7.18 -0.75 19.49
C ILE A 13 -7.72 0.47 18.75
N ILE A 14 -7.80 1.60 19.44
CA ILE A 14 -8.36 2.85 18.91
C ILE A 14 -7.28 3.93 18.98
N PHE A 15 -6.52 4.06 17.90
CA PHE A 15 -5.53 5.11 17.75
C PHE A 15 -6.19 6.49 17.54
N ASN A 16 -5.53 7.55 18.01
CA ASN A 16 -5.86 8.90 17.58
C ASN A 16 -5.41 9.11 16.12
N THR A 17 -6.37 9.26 15.21
CA THR A 17 -6.12 9.45 13.77
C THR A 17 -6.22 10.90 13.31
N GLU A 18 -6.47 11.85 14.23
CA GLU A 18 -6.47 13.29 13.92
C GLU A 18 -5.05 13.82 13.71
N VAL A 19 -4.06 13.15 14.31
CA VAL A 19 -2.64 13.49 14.23
C VAL A 19 -1.90 12.37 13.50
N PHE A 20 -1.04 12.74 12.55
CA PHE A 20 -0.17 11.77 11.89
C PHE A 20 0.83 11.20 12.92
N PRO A 21 1.06 9.87 12.96
CA PRO A 21 2.06 9.29 13.84
C PRO A 21 3.45 9.81 13.45
N THR A 22 3.99 10.74 14.25
CA THR A 22 5.37 11.17 14.08
C THR A 22 6.31 10.10 14.60
N THR A 23 7.43 9.89 13.91
CA THR A 23 8.42 8.89 14.33
C THR A 23 8.83 9.10 15.80
N PRO A 24 9.09 8.00 16.54
CA PRO A 24 9.61 8.04 17.91
C PRO A 24 10.84 8.93 18.09
N ALA A 25 11.63 9.18 17.05
CA ALA A 25 12.79 10.08 17.10
C ALA A 25 12.46 11.53 17.53
N THR A 26 11.19 11.97 17.43
CA THR A 26 10.73 13.25 18.00
C THR A 26 10.26 13.17 19.45
N ILE A 27 9.94 11.98 19.93
CA ILE A 27 9.78 11.71 21.36
C ILE A 27 11.20 11.59 21.89
N LYS A 28 11.72 12.70 22.47
CA LYS A 28 13.04 12.71 23.09
C LYS A 28 13.15 11.49 23.98
N TYR A 29 14.00 10.54 23.58
CA TYR A 29 14.47 9.48 24.46
C TYR A 29 14.87 10.15 25.76
N ASP A 30 14.17 9.84 26.85
CA ASP A 30 14.52 10.33 28.17
C ASP A 30 15.54 9.35 28.76
N PRO A 31 16.84 9.66 28.73
CA PRO A 31 17.85 8.76 29.26
C PRO A 31 17.71 8.53 30.77
N GLU A 32 16.96 9.39 31.48
CA GLU A 32 16.66 9.21 32.90
C GLU A 32 15.48 8.27 33.15
N ASN A 33 14.69 7.96 32.10
CA ASN A 33 13.59 7.01 32.15
C ASN A 33 13.55 6.13 30.88
N PRO A 34 14.51 5.21 30.71
CA PRO A 34 14.58 4.31 29.56
C PRO A 34 13.39 3.33 29.46
N GLU A 35 12.61 3.22 30.54
CA GLU A 35 11.37 2.45 30.59
C GLU A 35 10.13 3.31 30.32
N SER A 36 10.24 4.59 29.95
CA SER A 36 9.06 5.36 29.54
C SER A 36 8.60 4.79 28.19
N PRO A 37 7.55 3.92 28.13
CA PRO A 37 7.03 3.51 26.85
C PRO A 37 6.65 4.80 26.12
N LEU A 38 6.88 4.83 24.80
CA LEU A 38 6.19 5.78 23.93
C LEU A 38 4.73 5.81 24.45
N PRO A 39 4.18 6.97 24.83
CA PRO A 39 2.89 6.98 25.49
C PRO A 39 1.90 6.30 24.52
N ARG A 40 1.45 5.10 24.92
CA ARG A 40 0.43 4.29 24.23
C ARG A 40 -0.85 5.10 24.23
N ASN A 41 -0.92 6.08 23.33
CA ASN A 41 -1.99 7.06 23.24
C ASN A 41 -3.12 6.49 22.40
N TYR A 42 -3.57 5.29 22.77
CA TYR A 42 -4.71 4.63 22.16
C TYR A 42 -5.64 4.09 23.23
N GLU A 43 -6.92 4.15 22.94
CA GLU A 43 -7.94 3.53 23.77
C GLU A 43 -8.08 2.06 23.38
N THR A 44 -8.63 1.24 24.29
CA THR A 44 -8.89 -0.17 24.01
C THR A 44 -10.32 -0.53 24.34
N SER A 45 -10.89 -1.50 23.61
CA SER A 45 -12.25 -2.00 23.82
C SER A 45 -12.31 -3.50 23.63
N GLU A 46 -12.87 -4.21 24.61
CA GLU A 46 -13.16 -5.66 24.55
C GLU A 46 -14.58 -5.93 24.00
N ILE A 47 -15.35 -4.88 23.75
CA ILE A 47 -16.73 -4.98 23.24
C ILE A 47 -16.71 -5.13 21.72
N ASP A 48 -17.60 -5.98 21.20
CA ASP A 48 -17.83 -6.23 19.77
C ASP A 48 -16.56 -6.59 18.98
N VAL A 49 -15.67 -7.37 19.59
CA VAL A 49 -14.50 -7.93 18.91
C VAL A 49 -14.93 -9.03 17.93
N PRO A 50 -14.45 -9.02 16.68
CA PRO A 50 -14.80 -10.07 15.72
C PRO A 50 -14.13 -11.40 16.08
N THR A 51 -14.62 -12.47 15.48
CA THR A 51 -13.98 -13.80 15.52
C THR A 51 -13.40 -14.12 14.14
N LEU A 52 -12.17 -14.63 14.10
CA LEU A 52 -11.53 -15.10 12.87
C LEU A 52 -11.65 -16.62 12.76
N ILE A 53 -11.91 -17.08 11.54
CA ILE A 53 -12.15 -18.49 11.23
C ILE A 53 -11.31 -18.88 10.01
N ASP A 54 -10.74 -20.09 10.02
CA ASP A 54 -10.03 -20.69 8.89
C ASP A 54 -8.86 -19.82 8.39
N ALA A 55 -8.02 -19.36 9.32
CA ALA A 55 -6.88 -18.53 8.98
C ALA A 55 -5.82 -19.34 8.21
N ARG A 56 -5.53 -18.91 6.98
CA ARG A 56 -4.54 -19.54 6.09
C ARG A 56 -3.44 -18.54 5.73
N PRO A 57 -2.16 -18.95 5.81
CA PRO A 57 -1.06 -18.04 5.48
C PRO A 57 -1.08 -17.66 3.99
N LEU A 58 -0.85 -16.38 3.71
CA LEU A 58 -0.61 -15.85 2.36
C LEU A 58 0.86 -15.46 2.19
N GLU A 59 1.39 -14.71 3.15
CA GLU A 59 2.77 -14.22 3.13
C GLU A 59 3.30 -14.19 4.57
N ILE A 60 4.14 -15.16 4.89
CA ILE A 60 4.71 -15.34 6.23
C ILE A 60 6.20 -15.67 6.12
N GLY A 61 6.95 -15.44 7.20
CA GLY A 61 8.36 -15.78 7.31
C GLY A 61 9.22 -14.68 7.92
N GLN A 62 10.52 -14.97 8.00
CA GLN A 62 11.57 -14.03 8.37
C GLN A 62 11.72 -12.94 7.31
N ASP A 63 12.31 -11.81 7.71
CA ASP A 63 12.55 -10.65 6.86
C ASP A 63 11.26 -10.07 6.26
N LYS A 64 10.19 -10.08 7.07
CA LYS A 64 8.87 -9.54 6.71
C LYS A 64 8.39 -8.58 7.78
N TRP A 65 8.03 -7.37 7.34
CA TRP A 65 7.45 -6.34 8.22
C TRP A 65 6.06 -6.73 8.75
N ALA A 66 5.39 -7.69 8.12
CA ALA A 66 4.13 -8.24 8.61
C ALA A 66 3.93 -9.69 8.15
N GLN A 67 3.15 -10.44 8.92
CA GLN A 67 2.66 -11.77 8.60
C GLN A 67 1.21 -11.66 8.12
N ILE A 68 0.92 -12.18 6.93
CA ILE A 68 -0.35 -11.99 6.22
C ILE A 68 -1.11 -13.31 6.13
N TYR A 69 -2.37 -13.29 6.55
CA TYR A 69 -3.27 -14.43 6.51
C TYR A 69 -4.60 -14.06 5.84
N ALA A 70 -5.18 -14.97 5.07
CA ALA A 70 -6.58 -14.88 4.65
C ALA A 70 -7.45 -15.60 5.68
N CYS A 71 -8.59 -15.02 6.03
CA CYS A 71 -9.52 -15.60 6.99
C CYS A 71 -10.97 -15.33 6.59
N GLN A 72 -11.91 -16.05 7.19
CA GLN A 72 -13.28 -15.56 7.35
C GLN A 72 -13.37 -14.78 8.66
N MET A 73 -14.23 -13.76 8.69
CA MET A 73 -14.51 -12.96 9.88
C MET A 73 -16.01 -12.98 10.19
N GLU A 74 -16.34 -13.27 11.44
CA GLU A 74 -17.66 -13.01 12.02
C GLU A 74 -17.57 -11.77 12.91
N ASP A 75 -18.17 -10.66 12.47
CA ASP A 75 -18.18 -9.41 13.20
C ASP A 75 -19.60 -9.12 13.71
N PRO A 76 -19.82 -8.94 15.02
CA PRO A 76 -21.14 -8.64 15.58
C PRO A 76 -21.83 -7.41 14.98
N ARG A 77 -21.06 -6.53 14.33
CA ARG A 77 -21.54 -5.27 13.75
C ARG A 77 -21.88 -5.38 12.27
N LEU A 78 -21.57 -6.52 11.64
CA LEU A 78 -21.81 -6.78 10.23
C LEU A 78 -22.90 -7.85 10.07
N GLU A 79 -23.62 -7.80 8.95
CA GLU A 79 -24.53 -8.87 8.57
C GLU A 79 -23.75 -9.99 7.87
N GLY A 80 -23.61 -11.14 8.54
CA GLY A 80 -22.99 -12.34 7.97
C GLY A 80 -21.47 -12.42 8.14
N GLN A 81 -20.86 -13.31 7.36
CA GLN A 81 -19.41 -13.52 7.33
C GLN A 81 -18.76 -12.66 6.25
N ALA A 82 -17.53 -12.20 6.50
CA ALA A 82 -16.72 -11.47 5.53
C ALA A 82 -15.40 -12.19 5.25
N ASP A 83 -15.00 -12.24 3.97
CA ASP A 83 -13.64 -12.60 3.61
C ASP A 83 -12.69 -11.46 3.96
N VAL A 84 -11.66 -11.74 4.76
CA VAL A 84 -10.71 -10.74 5.24
C VAL A 84 -9.25 -11.16 5.05
N VAL A 85 -8.37 -10.16 5.10
CA VAL A 85 -6.95 -10.32 5.36
C VAL A 85 -6.66 -9.87 6.79
N LEU A 86 -5.99 -10.73 7.53
CA LEU A 86 -5.31 -10.40 8.78
C LEU A 86 -3.85 -10.07 8.47
N LYS A 87 -3.40 -8.90 8.91
CA LYS A 87 -2.00 -8.45 8.84
C LYS A 87 -1.48 -8.25 10.27
N LEU A 88 -0.52 -9.06 10.69
CA LEU A 88 0.12 -9.00 12.02
C LEU A 88 1.51 -8.39 11.92
N TYR A 89 1.84 -7.44 12.78
CA TYR A 89 3.18 -6.87 12.87
C TYR A 89 3.92 -7.56 14.03
N GLN A 90 4.79 -8.51 13.71
CA GLN A 90 5.56 -9.26 14.68
C GLN A 90 7.02 -8.85 14.59
N GLU A 91 7.49 -8.04 15.55
CA GLU A 91 8.82 -7.42 15.50
C GLU A 91 9.96 -8.43 15.37
N GLN A 92 9.80 -9.65 15.89
CA GLN A 92 10.79 -10.72 15.77
C GLN A 92 11.05 -11.18 14.32
N TYR A 93 10.16 -10.85 13.38
CA TYR A 93 10.29 -11.19 11.96
C TYR A 93 10.68 -10.00 11.10
N PHE A 94 10.82 -8.80 11.68
CA PHE A 94 11.23 -7.63 10.93
C PHE A 94 12.62 -7.87 10.31
N PRO A 95 12.87 -7.38 9.08
CA PRO A 95 14.18 -7.43 8.48
C PRO A 95 15.26 -6.92 9.45
N PRO A 96 16.44 -7.56 9.50
CA PRO A 96 17.50 -7.15 10.40
C PRO A 96 17.85 -5.69 10.16
N ARG A 97 18.12 -4.99 11.25
CA ARG A 97 18.76 -3.68 11.16
C ARG A 97 20.13 -3.93 10.54
N TYR A 98 20.41 -3.27 9.43
CA TYR A 98 21.79 -3.20 8.97
C TYR A 98 22.53 -2.34 9.97
N ASP A 99 23.38 -2.97 10.78
CA ASP A 99 24.25 -2.25 11.69
C ASP A 99 25.12 -1.31 10.85
N GLU A 100 25.17 -0.03 11.24
CA GLU A 100 25.90 1.03 10.53
C GLU A 100 27.39 0.71 10.31
N GLU A 101 27.93 -0.37 10.88
CA GLU A 101 29.35 -0.75 10.77
C GLU A 101 29.73 -1.46 9.46
N ASP A 102 28.77 -1.96 8.65
CA ASP A 102 29.08 -2.57 7.34
C ASP A 102 28.91 -1.58 6.17
N TYR A 103 29.72 -0.53 6.16
CA TYR A 103 29.81 0.49 5.09
C TYR A 103 30.27 -0.07 3.72
N SER A 104 30.30 -1.38 3.51
CA SER A 104 30.85 -2.01 2.30
C SER A 104 29.83 -2.31 1.20
N ILE A 105 28.54 -2.01 1.40
CA ILE A 105 27.50 -2.11 0.35
C ILE A 105 27.12 -0.70 -0.16
N PRO A 106 27.85 -0.15 -1.16
CA PRO A 106 27.49 1.12 -1.77
C PRO A 106 26.32 0.87 -2.73
N ASN A 107 25.07 1.09 -2.27
CA ASN A 107 23.99 1.76 -3.02
C ASN A 107 22.55 1.43 -2.57
N TYR A 108 22.30 0.40 -1.74
CA TYR A 108 20.91 0.05 -1.40
C TYR A 108 20.38 0.79 -0.16
N GLU A 109 21.22 0.98 0.86
CA GLU A 109 20.81 1.62 2.13
C GLU A 109 20.74 3.14 2.08
N SER A 110 21.62 3.81 1.32
CA SER A 110 21.55 5.27 1.15
C SER A 110 20.21 5.70 0.53
N GLU A 111 19.60 4.87 -0.32
CA GLU A 111 18.27 5.16 -0.86
C GLU A 111 17.16 4.88 0.15
N LEU A 112 17.14 3.76 0.88
CA LEU A 112 16.07 3.52 1.87
C LEU A 112 16.17 4.43 3.10
N GLN A 113 17.38 4.67 3.62
CA GLN A 113 17.62 5.53 4.78
C GLN A 113 17.46 7.03 4.44
N SER A 114 17.81 7.48 3.23
CA SER A 114 17.54 8.87 2.81
C SER A 114 16.13 9.11 2.28
N ARG A 115 15.47 8.12 1.63
CA ARG A 115 14.05 8.21 1.24
C ARG A 115 13.15 8.20 2.47
N ASN A 116 13.49 7.40 3.48
CA ASN A 116 12.59 7.25 4.60
C ASN A 116 12.66 8.39 5.62
N GLY A 117 13.75 9.17 5.71
CA GLY A 117 13.86 10.27 6.68
C GLY A 117 13.58 9.86 8.14
N ALA A 118 13.46 8.55 8.38
CA ALA A 118 13.02 7.90 9.59
C ALA A 118 14.23 7.10 10.05
N THR A 119 15.14 7.79 10.72
CA THR A 119 16.18 7.17 11.54
C THR A 119 15.59 6.57 12.83
N GLY A 120 14.28 6.37 12.88
CA GLY A 120 13.55 5.86 14.04
C GLY A 120 13.30 4.36 13.86
N GLU A 121 13.37 3.65 14.98
CA GLU A 121 13.03 2.23 15.03
C GLU A 121 11.58 2.03 14.57
N MET A 122 11.39 1.18 13.55
CA MET A 122 10.07 0.72 13.14
C MET A 122 9.58 -0.30 14.17
N THR A 123 8.47 -0.01 14.83
CA THR A 123 7.82 -0.87 15.82
C THR A 123 6.47 -1.38 15.29
N GLU A 124 5.95 -2.47 15.88
CA GLU A 124 4.61 -2.97 15.56
C GLU A 124 3.54 -1.88 15.74
N GLU A 125 3.65 -1.09 16.80
CA GLU A 125 2.71 -0.01 17.13
C GLU A 125 2.77 1.12 16.09
N LEU A 126 3.97 1.51 15.66
CA LEU A 126 4.15 2.59 14.68
C LEU A 126 3.56 2.19 13.32
N LEU A 127 3.82 0.95 12.86
CA LEU A 127 3.29 0.46 11.58
C LEU A 127 1.75 0.35 11.64
N ALA A 128 1.22 -0.25 12.71
CA ALA A 128 -0.22 -0.38 12.91
C ALA A 128 -0.91 0.99 12.99
N TRP A 129 -0.33 1.96 13.71
CA TRP A 129 -0.88 3.31 13.82
C TRP A 129 -0.82 4.05 12.47
N THR A 130 0.31 3.98 11.76
CA THR A 130 0.48 4.63 10.44
C THR A 130 -0.57 4.13 9.45
N GLU A 131 -0.74 2.81 9.38
CA GLU A 131 -1.72 2.21 8.47
C GLU A 131 -3.16 2.56 8.91
N THR A 132 -3.46 2.53 10.21
CA THR A 132 -4.77 2.96 10.74
C THR A 132 -5.08 4.41 10.40
N TRP A 133 -4.11 5.31 10.56
CA TRP A 133 -4.25 6.73 10.21
C TRP A 133 -4.54 6.90 8.72
N ALA A 134 -3.81 6.20 7.84
CA ALA A 134 -4.04 6.26 6.41
C ALA A 134 -5.46 5.80 6.05
N TYR A 135 -5.90 4.63 6.52
CA TYR A 135 -7.26 4.14 6.24
C TYR A 135 -8.37 5.05 6.78
N ALA A 136 -8.15 5.68 7.94
CA ALA A 136 -9.09 6.67 8.49
C ALA A 136 -9.20 7.91 7.59
N ARG A 137 -8.07 8.41 7.06
CA ARG A 137 -8.05 9.54 6.10
C ARG A 137 -8.66 9.17 4.75
N LEU A 138 -8.54 7.90 4.35
CA LEU A 138 -8.98 7.39 3.06
C LEU A 138 -10.36 6.70 3.11
N GLN A 139 -11.17 6.96 4.14
CA GLN A 139 -12.48 6.31 4.34
C GLN A 139 -13.38 6.36 3.09
N SER A 140 -13.38 7.47 2.35
CA SER A 140 -14.21 7.63 1.15
C SER A 140 -13.75 6.81 -0.06
N LEU A 141 -12.57 6.19 0.00
CA LEU A 141 -12.01 5.34 -1.07
C LEU A 141 -12.13 3.84 -0.77
N GLN A 142 -12.44 3.47 0.47
CA GLN A 142 -12.54 2.08 0.90
C GLN A 142 -13.62 1.32 0.12
N GLY A 143 -13.29 0.11 -0.32
CA GLY A 143 -14.16 -0.74 -1.16
C GLY A 143 -14.24 -0.30 -2.63
N THR A 144 -13.55 0.77 -3.02
CA THR A 144 -13.50 1.23 -4.43
C THR A 144 -12.13 1.00 -5.04
N CYS A 145 -11.09 1.60 -4.47
CA CYS A 145 -9.72 1.47 -4.95
C CYS A 145 -8.70 1.21 -3.83
N ILE A 146 -9.16 1.01 -2.60
CA ILE A 146 -8.40 0.47 -1.47
C ILE A 146 -9.31 -0.51 -0.69
N PRO A 147 -8.76 -1.44 0.10
CA PRO A 147 -9.56 -2.36 0.93
C PRO A 147 -10.46 -1.63 1.93
N ILE A 148 -11.53 -2.29 2.36
CA ILE A 148 -12.31 -1.90 3.53
C ILE A 148 -11.48 -2.21 4.77
N PHE A 149 -11.33 -1.24 5.66
CA PHE A 149 -10.62 -1.36 6.92
C PHE A 149 -11.61 -1.65 8.06
N TYR A 150 -11.52 -2.84 8.65
CA TYR A 150 -12.42 -3.26 9.73
C TYR A 150 -11.94 -2.80 11.11
N GLY A 151 -10.63 -2.57 11.26
CA GLY A 151 -10.04 -2.02 12.48
C GLY A 151 -8.66 -2.58 12.79
N THR A 152 -8.13 -2.09 13.91
CA THR A 152 -6.86 -2.51 14.53
C THR A 152 -7.18 -3.24 15.82
N TYR A 153 -6.44 -4.32 16.07
CA TYR A 153 -6.67 -5.18 17.21
C TYR A 153 -5.36 -5.70 17.80
N GLU A 154 -5.44 -6.11 19.06
CA GLU A 154 -4.44 -6.92 19.73
C GLU A 154 -4.84 -8.40 19.58
N PHE A 155 -3.91 -9.22 19.12
CA PHE A 155 -4.10 -10.64 18.88
C PHE A 155 -3.27 -11.45 19.86
N ILE A 156 -3.86 -12.52 20.40
CA ILE A 156 -3.15 -13.59 21.09
C ILE A 156 -2.89 -14.68 20.05
N LEU A 157 -1.61 -14.94 19.80
CA LEU A 157 -1.12 -15.92 18.83
C LEU A 157 -1.18 -17.35 19.41
N PRO A 158 -1.06 -18.40 18.58
CA PRO A 158 -1.17 -19.79 19.04
C PRO A 158 -0.12 -20.22 20.09
N ASP A 159 1.03 -19.55 20.13
CA ASP A 159 2.09 -19.75 21.12
C ASP A 159 1.87 -18.94 22.41
N GLY A 160 0.83 -18.11 22.46
CA GLY A 160 0.50 -17.22 23.56
C GLY A 160 1.17 -15.84 23.48
N GLU A 161 1.99 -15.57 22.46
CA GLU A 161 2.52 -14.23 22.22
C GLU A 161 1.40 -13.26 21.84
N VAL A 162 1.65 -11.97 22.09
CA VAL A 162 0.73 -10.89 21.75
C VAL A 162 1.33 -10.07 20.61
N SER A 163 0.52 -9.73 19.62
CA SER A 163 0.93 -8.89 18.49
C SER A 163 -0.18 -7.92 18.10
N LEU A 164 0.20 -6.73 17.64
CA LEU A 164 -0.72 -5.80 16.99
C LEU A 164 -0.94 -6.17 15.53
N GLY A 165 -2.17 -5.98 15.06
CA GLY A 165 -2.50 -6.19 13.66
C GLY A 165 -3.74 -5.43 13.20
N ILE A 166 -3.97 -5.49 11.90
CA ILE A 166 -5.15 -4.90 11.27
C ILE A 166 -5.93 -5.95 10.49
N ILE A 167 -7.22 -5.68 10.30
CA ILE A 167 -8.12 -6.51 9.49
C ILE A 167 -8.66 -5.68 8.33
N LEU A 168 -8.48 -6.21 7.12
CA LEU A 168 -8.89 -5.59 5.85
C LEU A 168 -9.82 -6.52 5.07
N SER A 169 -10.65 -6.00 4.17
CA SER A 169 -11.38 -6.85 3.21
C SER A 169 -10.41 -7.60 2.30
N PHE A 170 -10.70 -8.88 2.05
CA PHE A 170 -9.90 -9.68 1.14
C PHE A 170 -10.06 -9.22 -0.31
N VAL A 171 -8.96 -8.82 -0.94
CA VAL A 171 -8.94 -8.44 -2.37
C VAL A 171 -8.71 -9.69 -3.22
N ARG A 172 -9.76 -10.14 -3.92
CA ARG A 172 -9.71 -11.34 -4.79
C ARG A 172 -9.03 -11.01 -6.12
N GLY A 173 -7.70 -11.11 -6.15
CA GLY A 173 -6.93 -10.83 -7.36
C GLY A 173 -5.51 -11.37 -7.29
N VAL A 174 -4.68 -10.84 -8.18
CA VAL A 174 -3.22 -11.03 -8.18
C VAL A 174 -2.56 -9.66 -8.11
N ASP A 175 -1.34 -9.58 -7.61
CA ASP A 175 -0.58 -8.33 -7.67
C ASP A 175 -0.26 -7.92 -9.13
N LEU A 176 0.10 -6.65 -9.35
CA LEU A 176 0.35 -6.09 -10.68
C LEU A 176 1.51 -6.77 -11.39
N GLN A 177 2.52 -7.18 -10.63
CA GLN A 177 3.66 -7.90 -11.18
C GLN A 177 3.22 -9.25 -11.75
N ALA A 178 2.49 -10.05 -10.98
CA ALA A 178 1.91 -11.32 -11.42
C ALA A 178 0.92 -11.13 -12.57
N TYR A 179 0.04 -10.13 -12.50
CA TYR A 179 -0.87 -9.75 -13.59
C TYR A 179 -0.11 -9.52 -14.90
N CYS A 180 0.99 -8.78 -14.85
CA CYS A 180 1.83 -8.49 -16.02
C CYS A 180 2.45 -9.74 -16.65
N HIS A 181 2.60 -10.84 -15.90
CA HIS A 181 3.08 -12.13 -16.38
C HIS A 181 1.97 -13.05 -16.91
N LEU A 182 0.77 -12.97 -16.32
CA LEU A 182 -0.36 -13.85 -16.64
C LEU A 182 -1.12 -13.44 -17.90
N VAL A 183 -1.27 -12.13 -18.13
CA VAL A 183 -2.09 -11.62 -19.23
C VAL A 183 -1.42 -11.88 -20.58
N SER A 184 -2.23 -12.31 -21.56
CA SER A 184 -1.74 -12.55 -22.93
C SER A 184 -1.16 -11.27 -23.54
N ARG A 185 -0.24 -11.41 -24.50
CA ARG A 185 0.35 -10.24 -25.18
C ARG A 185 -0.70 -9.32 -25.80
N GLU A 186 -1.72 -9.92 -26.42
CA GLU A 186 -2.78 -9.19 -27.12
C GLU A 186 -3.66 -8.43 -26.13
N GLU A 187 -4.07 -9.07 -25.04
CA GLU A 187 -4.88 -8.45 -23.99
C GLU A 187 -4.10 -7.36 -23.24
N LYS A 188 -2.81 -7.58 -22.97
CA LYS A 188 -1.91 -6.57 -22.41
C LYS A 188 -1.85 -5.36 -23.33
N MET A 189 -1.62 -5.55 -24.63
CA MET A 189 -1.58 -4.45 -25.61
C MET A 189 -2.89 -3.67 -25.73
N ASN A 190 -4.04 -4.31 -25.51
CA ASN A 190 -5.34 -3.67 -25.64
C ASN A 190 -5.80 -2.93 -24.37
N ASN A 191 -5.38 -3.38 -23.18
CA ASN A 191 -5.92 -2.89 -21.90
C ASN A 191 -4.90 -2.26 -20.94
N TRP A 192 -3.60 -2.32 -21.23
CA TRP A 192 -2.56 -1.81 -20.31
C TRP A 192 -2.73 -0.33 -19.95
N HIS A 193 -3.19 0.50 -20.90
CA HIS A 193 -3.45 1.92 -20.67
C HIS A 193 -4.52 2.14 -19.60
N ASN A 194 -5.56 1.29 -19.55
CA ASN A 194 -6.64 1.43 -18.57
C ASN A 194 -6.12 1.10 -17.16
N VAL A 195 -5.40 -0.01 -17.00
CA VAL A 195 -4.80 -0.39 -15.71
C VAL A 195 -3.84 0.68 -15.21
N ALA A 196 -2.92 1.12 -16.08
CA ALA A 196 -1.97 2.19 -15.75
C ALA A 196 -2.67 3.52 -15.39
N ARG A 197 -3.72 3.88 -16.13
CA ARG A 197 -4.54 5.05 -15.82
C ARG A 197 -5.23 4.91 -14.47
N ASP A 198 -5.84 3.76 -14.18
CA ASP A 198 -6.59 3.54 -12.95
C ASP A 198 -5.67 3.58 -11.71
N ILE A 199 -4.41 3.15 -11.85
CA ILE A 199 -3.36 3.37 -10.84
C ILE A 199 -3.10 4.88 -10.64
N CYS A 200 -2.93 5.65 -11.72
CA CYS A 200 -2.73 7.11 -11.63
C CYS A 200 -3.91 7.80 -10.94
N VAL A 201 -5.14 7.43 -11.32
CA VAL A 201 -6.38 7.95 -10.72
C VAL A 201 -6.48 7.60 -9.24
N ALA A 202 -6.14 6.37 -8.84
CA ALA A 202 -6.18 5.94 -7.44
C ALA A 202 -5.16 6.72 -6.59
N ILE A 203 -3.91 6.84 -7.06
CA ILE A 203 -2.86 7.58 -6.34
C ILE A 203 -3.20 9.08 -6.25
N ASP A 204 -3.72 9.70 -7.31
CA ASP A 204 -4.18 11.10 -7.27
C ASP A 204 -5.31 11.31 -6.25
N LYS A 205 -6.27 10.38 -6.16
CA LYS A 205 -7.33 10.42 -5.14
C LYS A 205 -6.76 10.29 -3.71
N ILE A 206 -5.81 9.39 -3.50
CA ILE A 206 -5.11 9.21 -2.21
C ILE A 206 -4.38 10.52 -1.83
N HIS A 207 -3.65 11.11 -2.77
CA HIS A 207 -2.91 12.37 -2.56
C HIS A 207 -3.83 13.56 -2.24
N LYS A 208 -4.99 13.66 -2.91
CA LYS A 208 -6.00 14.71 -2.63
C LYS A 208 -6.60 14.63 -1.23
N LEU A 209 -6.53 13.46 -0.60
CA LEU A 209 -6.91 13.25 0.80
C LEU A 209 -5.75 13.50 1.77
N GLY A 210 -4.63 14.03 1.30
CA GLY A 210 -3.48 14.40 2.13
C GLY A 210 -2.66 13.21 2.61
N VAL A 211 -2.78 12.07 1.92
CA VAL A 211 -2.00 10.85 2.20
C VAL A 211 -1.05 10.59 1.04
N MET A 212 0.21 10.33 1.36
CA MET A 212 1.18 9.69 0.47
C MET A 212 1.29 8.23 0.87
N HIS A 213 1.34 7.33 -0.10
CA HIS A 213 1.44 5.91 0.16
C HIS A 213 2.80 5.52 0.75
N GLY A 214 3.89 6.04 0.19
CA GLY A 214 5.25 5.87 0.72
C GLY A 214 5.89 4.50 0.44
N ASP A 215 5.16 3.59 -0.19
CA ASP A 215 5.66 2.28 -0.67
C ASP A 215 4.91 1.86 -1.93
N THR A 216 4.87 2.77 -2.90
CA THR A 216 4.19 2.52 -4.17
C THR A 216 5.05 1.59 -5.03
N ARG A 217 4.66 0.32 -5.13
CA ARG A 217 5.36 -0.73 -5.90
C ARG A 217 4.37 -1.79 -6.40
N SER A 218 4.73 -2.56 -7.41
CA SER A 218 3.78 -3.41 -8.16
C SER A 218 3.16 -4.55 -7.36
N ASP A 219 3.83 -5.05 -6.33
CA ASP A 219 3.30 -6.01 -5.36
C ASP A 219 2.29 -5.40 -4.38
N ASN A 220 2.31 -4.07 -4.18
CA ASN A 220 1.31 -3.33 -3.39
C ASN A 220 0.11 -2.85 -4.23
N ILE A 221 -0.03 -3.35 -5.46
CA ILE A 221 -1.14 -3.03 -6.37
C ILE A 221 -1.84 -4.33 -6.75
N MET A 222 -3.06 -4.53 -6.25
CA MET A 222 -3.87 -5.70 -6.57
C MET A 222 -4.75 -5.45 -7.78
N ILE A 223 -4.78 -6.43 -8.68
CA ILE A 223 -5.63 -6.45 -9.88
C ILE A 223 -6.65 -7.56 -9.75
N SER A 224 -7.91 -7.18 -9.67
CA SER A 224 -9.04 -8.11 -9.60
C SER A 224 -9.84 -8.07 -10.90
N THR A 225 -10.20 -9.23 -11.44
CA THR A 225 -11.19 -9.30 -12.52
C THR A 225 -12.55 -9.60 -11.90
N PRO A 226 -13.59 -8.78 -12.14
CA PRO A 226 -14.91 -9.11 -11.63
C PRO A 226 -15.35 -10.44 -12.27
N SER A 227 -15.86 -11.36 -11.45
CA SER A 227 -16.27 -12.69 -11.91
C SER A 227 -17.32 -12.55 -13.01
N THR A 228 -17.12 -13.23 -14.15
CA THR A 228 -18.05 -13.28 -15.29
C THR A 228 -19.36 -14.01 -15.00
N ASP A 229 -19.59 -14.41 -13.75
CA ASP A 229 -20.74 -15.20 -13.31
C ASP A 229 -22.00 -14.35 -13.11
N ASP A 230 -21.95 -13.03 -13.35
CA ASP A 230 -23.14 -12.22 -13.54
C ASP A 230 -23.51 -12.17 -15.04
N PRO A 231 -24.46 -13.01 -15.51
CA PRO A 231 -24.86 -13.06 -16.91
C PRO A 231 -25.58 -11.79 -17.39
N THR A 232 -25.80 -10.80 -16.53
CA THR A 232 -26.56 -9.58 -16.87
C THR A 232 -25.68 -8.44 -17.38
N THR A 233 -24.37 -8.47 -17.16
CA THR A 233 -23.44 -7.46 -17.67
C THR A 233 -22.79 -7.91 -18.98
N SER A 234 -23.30 -7.40 -20.10
CA SER A 234 -22.73 -7.62 -21.44
C SER A 234 -21.46 -6.80 -21.72
N GLU A 235 -21.01 -5.97 -20.77
CA GLU A 235 -19.79 -5.20 -20.92
C GLU A 235 -18.57 -6.02 -20.50
N PRO A 236 -17.45 -5.93 -21.24
CA PRO A 236 -16.22 -6.60 -20.86
C PRO A 236 -15.80 -6.16 -19.45
N CYS A 237 -15.61 -7.13 -18.56
CA CYS A 237 -15.15 -6.90 -17.19
C CYS A 237 -13.81 -6.17 -17.20
N HIS A 238 -13.84 -4.87 -16.90
CA HIS A 238 -12.63 -4.08 -16.72
C HIS A 238 -11.91 -4.53 -15.43
N PRO A 239 -10.59 -4.77 -15.47
CA PRO A 239 -9.83 -5.06 -14.26
C PRO A 239 -9.97 -3.92 -13.25
N VAL A 240 -10.13 -4.28 -11.98
CA VAL A 240 -10.25 -3.34 -10.86
C VAL A 240 -8.89 -3.24 -10.18
N VAL A 241 -8.37 -2.02 -10.11
CA VAL A 241 -7.12 -1.68 -9.40
C VAL A 241 -7.43 -1.38 -7.94
N THR A 242 -6.74 -2.05 -7.03
CA THR A 242 -6.81 -1.80 -5.58
C THR A 242 -5.41 -1.58 -5.02
N ILE A 243 -5.20 -0.43 -4.37
CA ILE A 243 -3.94 -0.07 -3.73
C ILE A 243 -3.95 -0.60 -2.28
N ILE A 244 -2.89 -1.28 -1.85
CA ILE A 244 -2.79 -1.92 -0.54
C ILE A 244 -1.48 -1.55 0.18
N ASP A 245 -1.39 -1.87 1.47
CA ASP A 245 -0.21 -1.65 2.33
C ASP A 245 0.16 -0.17 2.58
N PHE A 246 -0.52 0.44 3.55
CA PHE A 246 -0.28 1.83 3.94
C PHE A 246 0.62 1.96 5.18
N ALA A 247 1.40 0.92 5.53
CA ALA A 247 2.24 0.92 6.74
C ALA A 247 3.35 1.98 6.71
N LEU A 248 3.77 2.40 5.51
CA LEU A 248 4.81 3.42 5.29
C LEU A 248 4.24 4.78 4.83
N SER A 249 2.92 4.97 4.97
CA SER A 249 2.25 6.18 4.54
C SER A 249 2.68 7.42 5.30
N ARG A 250 2.52 8.57 4.64
CA ARG A 250 2.91 9.88 5.18
C ARG A 250 1.80 10.88 5.00
N SER A 251 1.74 11.85 5.91
CA SER A 251 0.94 13.05 5.67
C SER A 251 1.58 13.89 4.56
N LEU A 252 0.80 14.15 3.50
CA LEU A 252 1.13 15.19 2.55
C LEU A 252 0.74 16.53 3.16
N PRO A 253 1.66 17.50 3.27
CA PRO A 253 1.28 18.84 3.69
C PRO A 253 0.24 19.40 2.72
N TYR A 254 -0.83 19.99 3.25
CA TYR A 254 -1.69 20.88 2.48
C TYR A 254 -0.83 22.08 2.03
N ARG A 255 -0.40 22.08 0.75
CA ARG A 255 0.66 22.95 0.18
C ARG A 255 0.29 24.46 0.13
N PRO A 256 1.27 25.37 -0.05
CA PRO A 256 1.62 25.83 -1.41
C PRO A 256 3.13 26.11 -1.61
N PRO A 257 3.51 26.75 -2.74
CA PRO A 257 4.29 26.21 -3.86
C PRO A 257 5.80 26.08 -3.58
N HIS A 258 6.51 25.31 -4.42
CA HIS A 258 7.96 25.08 -4.43
C HIS A 258 8.43 23.80 -3.73
N HIS A 259 8.50 22.72 -4.53
CA HIS A 259 9.53 21.68 -4.48
C HIS A 259 9.72 20.93 -3.16
N SER A 260 8.67 20.48 -2.49
CA SER A 260 8.85 19.31 -1.62
C SER A 260 8.86 18.06 -2.51
N PRO A 261 9.98 17.32 -2.60
CA PRO A 261 10.14 16.14 -3.47
C PRO A 261 9.29 14.93 -3.03
N SER A 262 8.56 15.03 -1.92
CA SER A 262 7.99 13.86 -1.26
C SER A 262 6.77 13.28 -2.01
N ALA A 263 5.83 14.09 -2.49
CA ALA A 263 4.70 13.60 -3.31
C ALA A 263 5.15 12.99 -4.65
N ASN A 264 6.33 13.40 -5.12
CA ASN A 264 6.88 12.91 -6.38
C ASN A 264 7.37 11.46 -6.25
N GLU A 265 7.53 10.91 -5.04
CA GLU A 265 7.99 9.53 -4.85
C GLU A 265 6.95 8.54 -5.36
N ASP A 266 5.69 8.65 -4.93
CA ASP A 266 4.60 7.81 -5.43
C ASP A 266 4.42 8.01 -6.94
N ILE A 267 4.42 9.25 -7.43
CA ILE A 267 4.24 9.56 -8.86
C ILE A 267 5.38 8.96 -9.70
N PHE A 268 6.62 9.12 -9.23
CA PHE A 268 7.79 8.53 -9.88
C PHE A 268 7.69 7.02 -9.90
N ALA A 269 7.31 6.39 -8.78
CA ALA A 269 7.11 4.95 -8.72
C ALA A 269 6.00 4.47 -9.65
N VAL A 270 4.87 5.18 -9.75
CA VAL A 270 3.83 4.92 -10.76
C VAL A 270 4.41 5.03 -12.18
N SER A 271 5.24 6.04 -12.45
CA SER A 271 5.90 6.19 -13.76
C SER A 271 6.83 5.01 -14.11
N GLU A 272 7.42 4.37 -13.10
CA GLU A 272 8.21 3.15 -13.23
C GLU A 272 7.31 1.93 -13.45
N MET A 273 6.21 1.81 -12.71
CA MET A 273 5.22 0.74 -12.89
C MET A 273 4.55 0.80 -14.26
N ILE A 274 4.28 1.99 -14.82
CA ILE A 274 3.79 2.13 -16.20
C ILE A 274 4.72 1.39 -17.18
N LEU A 275 6.03 1.43 -16.94
CA LEU A 275 7.01 0.72 -17.76
C LEU A 275 6.93 -0.80 -17.56
N GLU A 276 6.67 -1.28 -16.35
CA GLU A 276 6.44 -2.71 -16.09
C GLU A 276 5.15 -3.21 -16.78
N VAL A 277 4.11 -2.36 -16.77
CA VAL A 277 2.83 -2.65 -17.39
C VAL A 277 2.89 -2.52 -18.91
N CYS A 278 3.76 -1.69 -19.50
CA CYS A 278 3.87 -1.57 -20.96
C CYS A 278 4.99 -2.42 -21.58
N CYS A 279 6.09 -2.68 -20.86
CA CYS A 279 7.26 -3.42 -21.35
C CYS A 279 7.30 -4.83 -20.76
N ARG A 280 7.69 -5.84 -21.56
CA ARG A 280 8.08 -7.14 -21.00
C ARG A 280 9.33 -6.94 -20.14
N THR A 281 9.38 -7.65 -19.02
CA THR A 281 10.56 -7.90 -18.19
C THR A 281 11.84 -7.96 -19.04
N GLY A 282 12.67 -6.93 -18.93
CA GLY A 282 13.88 -6.77 -19.72
C GLY A 282 14.47 -5.38 -19.52
N ARG A 283 15.79 -5.24 -19.70
CA ARG A 283 16.45 -3.94 -19.68
C ARG A 283 16.03 -3.16 -20.93
N VAL A 284 15.06 -2.28 -20.76
CA VAL A 284 14.66 -1.29 -21.76
C VAL A 284 15.60 -0.09 -21.62
N ASP A 285 16.16 0.39 -22.73
CA ASP A 285 17.03 1.55 -22.72
C ASP A 285 16.27 2.84 -22.32
N THR A 286 16.98 3.84 -21.84
CA THR A 286 16.41 5.10 -21.36
C THR A 286 15.52 5.79 -22.40
N HIS A 287 15.89 5.74 -23.68
CA HIS A 287 15.12 6.39 -24.73
C HIS A 287 13.77 5.69 -24.93
N THR A 288 13.75 4.37 -25.01
CA THR A 288 12.50 3.61 -25.12
C THR A 288 11.59 3.84 -23.90
N ARG A 289 12.15 3.96 -22.69
CA ARG A 289 11.38 4.28 -21.47
C ARG A 289 10.67 5.63 -21.56
N ILE A 290 11.40 6.66 -22.00
CA ILE A 290 10.87 8.02 -22.24
C ILE A 290 9.73 7.97 -23.26
N VAL A 291 9.95 7.31 -24.40
CA VAL A 291 8.94 7.21 -25.47
C VAL A 291 7.66 6.54 -24.97
N ARG A 292 7.76 5.43 -24.22
CA ARG A 292 6.58 4.73 -23.70
C ARG A 292 5.76 5.54 -22.70
N ARG A 293 6.42 6.34 -21.86
CA ARG A 293 5.73 7.27 -20.94
C ARG A 293 4.98 8.35 -21.70
N CYS A 294 5.60 8.94 -22.71
CA CYS A 294 4.95 9.93 -23.58
C CYS A 294 3.75 9.33 -24.31
N GLU A 295 3.91 8.13 -24.91
CA GLU A 295 2.82 7.43 -25.59
C GLU A 295 1.65 7.16 -24.64
N PHE A 296 1.93 6.70 -23.42
CA PHE A 296 0.91 6.51 -22.38
C PHE A 296 0.18 7.82 -22.07
N TYR A 297 0.93 8.89 -21.77
CA TYR A 297 0.36 10.19 -21.38
C TYR A 297 -0.52 10.78 -22.48
N GLU A 298 -0.02 10.81 -23.72
CA GLU A 298 -0.77 11.34 -24.86
C GLU A 298 -2.01 10.49 -25.17
N GLU A 299 -1.93 9.17 -25.06
CA GLU A 299 -3.09 8.29 -25.27
C GLU A 299 -4.16 8.50 -24.19
N VAL A 300 -3.77 8.59 -22.91
CA VAL A 300 -4.72 8.85 -21.83
C VAL A 300 -5.32 10.25 -21.95
N LYS A 301 -4.51 11.27 -22.23
CA LYS A 301 -4.98 12.65 -22.46
C LYS A 301 -5.95 12.75 -23.63
N ARG A 302 -5.72 11.97 -24.70
CA ARG A 302 -6.61 11.92 -25.86
C ARG A 302 -7.94 11.23 -25.54
N ARG A 303 -7.93 10.17 -24.73
CA ARG A 303 -9.12 9.36 -24.42
C ARG A 303 -9.93 9.83 -23.21
N PHE A 304 -9.26 10.42 -22.24
CA PHE A 304 -9.80 10.81 -20.93
C PHE A 304 -9.31 12.22 -20.54
N PRO A 305 -9.55 13.26 -21.37
CA PRO A 305 -9.07 14.61 -21.12
C PRO A 305 -9.58 15.24 -19.80
N GLU A 306 -10.67 14.70 -19.25
CA GLU A 306 -11.30 15.11 -18.00
C GLU A 306 -10.58 14.61 -16.73
N ASP A 307 -9.64 13.67 -16.87
CA ASP A 307 -8.89 13.15 -15.73
C ASP A 307 -8.11 14.27 -15.04
N ALA A 308 -8.48 14.56 -13.79
CA ALA A 308 -7.93 15.69 -13.06
C ALA A 308 -6.40 15.61 -12.86
N TRP A 309 -5.84 14.40 -12.76
CA TRP A 309 -4.40 14.19 -12.59
C TRP A 309 -3.59 14.65 -13.81
N LEU A 310 -4.16 14.64 -15.03
CA LEU A 310 -3.50 15.16 -16.24
C LEU A 310 -3.23 16.68 -16.16
N GLN A 311 -4.01 17.39 -15.35
CA GLN A 311 -3.88 18.83 -15.16
C GLN A 311 -2.88 19.19 -14.06
N SER A 312 -2.43 18.22 -13.25
CA SER A 312 -1.44 18.44 -12.21
C SER A 312 -0.03 18.58 -12.82
N PRO A 313 0.69 19.67 -12.50
CA PRO A 313 2.07 19.84 -12.92
C PRO A 313 3.00 18.71 -12.45
N GLU A 314 2.76 18.14 -11.27
CA GLU A 314 3.57 17.07 -10.70
C GLU A 314 3.53 15.80 -11.56
N TRP A 315 2.32 15.39 -11.97
CA TRP A 315 2.13 14.26 -12.87
C TRP A 315 2.72 14.54 -14.26
N ARG A 316 2.57 15.76 -14.76
CA ARG A 316 3.16 16.18 -16.03
C ARG A 316 4.69 16.09 -15.95
N ASP A 317 5.33 16.70 -14.97
CA ASP A 317 6.79 16.75 -14.89
C ASP A 317 7.43 15.36 -14.71
N CYS A 318 6.72 14.41 -14.12
CA CYS A 318 7.20 13.03 -13.95
C CYS A 318 6.95 12.11 -15.17
N ILE A 319 5.88 12.35 -15.94
CA ILE A 319 5.47 11.46 -17.05
C ILE A 319 5.72 12.09 -18.43
N ASP A 320 5.46 13.39 -18.58
CA ASP A 320 5.73 14.17 -19.79
C ASP A 320 7.23 14.47 -19.89
N CYS A 321 7.86 13.99 -20.96
CA CYS A 321 9.28 14.14 -21.17
C CYS A 321 9.67 15.51 -21.76
N GLY A 322 8.92 16.57 -21.46
CA GLY A 322 9.27 17.95 -21.80
C GLY A 322 9.33 18.24 -23.30
N GLY A 323 8.47 17.59 -24.11
CA GLY A 323 8.41 17.85 -25.54
C GLY A 323 9.60 17.32 -26.35
N VAL A 324 10.31 16.29 -25.86
CA VAL A 324 11.15 15.46 -26.72
C VAL A 324 10.24 14.75 -27.72
N VAL A 325 10.00 15.42 -28.85
CA VAL A 325 9.24 14.86 -29.97
C VAL A 325 9.98 13.60 -30.41
N PRO A 326 9.31 12.43 -30.48
CA PRO A 326 9.91 11.24 -31.06
C PRO A 326 10.30 11.59 -32.50
N VAL A 327 11.60 11.60 -32.80
CA VAL A 327 12.06 11.70 -34.19
C VAL A 327 11.71 10.36 -34.83
N ALA A 328 10.75 10.41 -35.75
CA ALA A 328 10.19 9.25 -36.45
C ALA A 328 11.22 8.47 -37.27
#